data_AF-A0A0U1DC37-F1
#
_entry.id   AF-A0A0U1DC37-F1
#
_cell.length_a   1.000
_cell.length_b   1.000
_cell.length_c   1.000
_cell.angle_alpha   90.00
_cell.angle_beta   90.00
_cell.angle_gamma   90.00
#
_symmetry.space_group_name_H-M   'P 1'
#
loop_
_entity.id
_entity.type
_entity.pdbx_description
1 polymer ?
#
loop_
_entity_poly.entity_id
_entity_poly.type
_entity_poly.pdbx_seq_one_letter_code
_entity_poly.pdbx_strand_id
1 'polypeptide(L)'
;MRCKIEQEKEEVMQSKIEGVKEELLKCKINMAKAETEWYKKAAEECKNEKRIGTDKPSIKVGNENDRGKHVTNEDDRTDKDKPSIKVGNENDRGKHVTNEGGNESGEITSREITPDLSLSGICGPHAHLYKSNNKIGYQGFNTSDLLKELYPEIYSNSKILPYIEKGSEGIYSAVNFKFAFTDTISSAANFGNTKCLKCIDSPQELACQDEKVKSFCQSGNDYANKELNKNFFSRESCPDLIKDPSAASIVKAKQVAPLILVNTSGQMIDKEGNNTQVQYNSLKPYLKLNGKIRDCGNDQKCKDYNAIMEKVAWDSDKEVLLKAVFDNVQRTTPYSYDNEVSSFPIDNELI
;
A
#
# COMPACT_ATOMS: atom_id res chain seq x y z
N MET A 1 37.38 -26.69 30.12
CA MET A 1 36.88 -25.33 30.38
C MET A 1 36.22 -24.67 29.16
N ARG A 2 36.74 -24.83 27.93
CA ARG A 2 36.14 -24.22 26.72
C ARG A 2 34.68 -24.62 26.42
N CYS A 3 34.31 -25.90 26.56
CA CYS A 3 32.94 -26.34 26.28
C CYS A 3 31.86 -25.76 27.21
N LYS A 4 32.20 -25.43 28.47
CA LYS A 4 31.24 -24.85 29.43
C LYS A 4 30.89 -23.39 29.07
N ILE A 5 31.90 -22.63 28.64
CA ILE A 5 31.73 -21.22 28.26
C ILE A 5 30.90 -21.10 26.97
N GLU A 6 31.02 -22.04 26.04
CA GLU A 6 30.20 -22.05 24.81
C GLU A 6 28.73 -22.43 25.10
N GLN A 7 28.48 -23.40 25.97
CA GLN A 7 27.12 -23.74 26.41
C GLN A 7 26.44 -22.58 27.16
N GLU A 8 27.15 -21.93 28.08
CA GLU A 8 26.61 -20.77 28.83
C GLU A 8 26.29 -19.59 27.88
N LYS A 9 27.09 -19.38 26.82
CA LYS A 9 26.80 -18.37 25.80
C LYS A 9 25.58 -18.71 24.95
N GLU A 10 25.37 -19.98 24.63
CA GLU A 10 24.23 -20.45 23.85
C GLU A 10 22.93 -20.36 24.65
N GLU A 11 22.95 -20.73 25.94
CA GLU A 11 21.81 -20.58 26.85
C GLU A 11 21.42 -19.11 27.06
N VAL A 12 22.40 -18.21 27.24
CA VAL A 12 22.14 -16.76 27.34
C VAL A 12 21.56 -16.22 26.04
N MET A 13 22.00 -16.70 24.87
CA MET A 13 21.48 -16.28 23.58
C MET A 13 20.04 -16.76 23.37
N GLN A 14 19.73 -18.01 23.72
CA GLN A 14 18.38 -18.55 23.65
C GLN A 14 17.43 -17.81 24.60
N SER A 15 17.86 -17.50 25.83
CA SER A 15 17.07 -16.71 26.79
C SER A 15 16.75 -15.31 26.25
N LYS A 16 17.71 -14.64 25.59
CA LYS A 16 17.48 -13.34 24.93
C LYS A 16 16.50 -13.44 23.76
N ILE A 17 16.60 -14.48 22.94
CA ILE A 17 15.67 -14.73 21.83
C ILE A 17 14.25 -14.93 22.36
N GLU A 18 14.08 -15.70 23.43
CA GLU A 18 12.77 -15.96 24.02
C GLU A 18 12.13 -14.69 24.59
N GLY A 19 12.93 -13.83 25.25
CA GLY A 19 12.46 -12.53 25.74
C GLY A 19 12.01 -11.60 24.61
N VAL A 20 12.74 -11.57 23.48
CA VAL A 20 12.35 -10.76 22.31
C VAL A 20 11.09 -11.31 21.63
N LYS A 21 10.92 -12.64 21.55
CA LYS A 21 9.66 -13.23 21.05
C LYS A 21 8.47 -12.82 21.92
N GLU A 22 8.65 -12.76 23.23
CA GLU A 22 7.60 -12.37 24.16
C GLU A 22 7.22 -10.88 24.02
N GLU A 23 8.22 -10.00 23.89
CA GLU A 23 8.03 -8.57 23.59
C GLU A 23 7.33 -8.36 22.24
N LEU A 24 7.74 -9.09 21.20
CA LEU A 24 7.12 -9.04 19.88
C LEU A 24 5.66 -9.53 19.94
N LEU A 25 5.39 -10.59 20.68
CA LEU A 25 4.03 -11.10 20.89
C LEU A 25 3.16 -10.07 21.61
N LYS A 26 3.69 -9.40 22.65
CA LYS A 26 3.00 -8.29 23.34
C LYS A 26 2.72 -7.12 22.39
N CYS A 27 3.67 -6.75 21.55
CA CYS A 27 3.50 -5.74 20.52
C CYS A 27 2.38 -6.12 19.53
N LYS A 28 2.39 -7.35 19.02
CA LYS A 28 1.34 -7.87 18.13
C LYS A 28 -0.05 -7.83 18.78
N ILE A 29 -0.15 -8.21 20.05
CA ILE A 29 -1.41 -8.16 20.81
C ILE A 29 -1.89 -6.71 20.97
N ASN A 30 -0.98 -5.77 21.26
CA ASN A 30 -1.33 -4.37 21.41
C ASN A 30 -1.79 -3.74 20.08
N MET A 31 -1.13 -4.08 18.97
CA MET A 31 -1.56 -3.67 17.63
C MET A 31 -2.95 -4.23 17.29
N ALA A 32 -3.21 -5.51 17.56
CA ALA A 32 -4.52 -6.12 17.32
C ALA A 32 -5.63 -5.48 18.19
N LYS A 33 -5.32 -5.10 19.44
CA LYS A 33 -6.25 -4.35 20.31
C LYS A 33 -6.54 -2.96 19.76
N ALA A 34 -5.51 -2.21 19.37
CA ALA A 34 -5.67 -0.88 18.77
C ALA A 34 -6.46 -0.94 17.46
N GLU A 35 -6.23 -1.96 16.63
CA GLU A 35 -6.98 -2.21 15.40
C GLU A 35 -8.46 -2.51 15.70
N THR A 36 -8.74 -3.33 16.71
CA THR A 36 -10.12 -3.63 17.14
C THR A 36 -10.84 -2.39 17.68
N GLU A 37 -10.14 -1.53 18.44
CA GLU A 37 -10.68 -0.26 18.92
C GLU A 37 -10.92 0.75 17.80
N TRP A 38 -10.02 0.81 16.82
CA TRP A 38 -10.20 1.63 15.62
C TRP A 38 -11.41 1.19 14.80
N TYR A 39 -11.57 -0.11 14.54
CA TYR A 39 -12.76 -0.64 13.86
C TYR A 39 -14.06 -0.39 14.65
N LYS A 40 -14.03 -0.46 15.98
CA LYS A 40 -15.20 -0.10 16.82
C LYS A 40 -15.55 1.38 16.67
N LYS A 41 -14.56 2.27 16.70
CA LYS A 41 -14.75 3.71 16.55
C LYS A 41 -15.29 4.07 15.16
N ALA A 42 -14.69 3.50 14.11
CA ALA A 42 -15.16 3.67 12.73
C ALA A 42 -16.59 3.13 12.54
N ALA A 43 -16.94 2.00 13.19
CA ALA A 43 -18.30 1.46 13.16
C ALA A 43 -19.32 2.31 13.94
N GLU A 44 -18.92 2.98 15.03
CA GLU A 44 -19.77 3.93 15.75
C GLU A 44 -19.98 5.25 14.99
N GLU A 45 -18.93 5.77 14.35
CA GLU A 45 -19.01 6.94 13.47
C GLU A 45 -19.95 6.66 12.28
N CYS A 46 -19.86 5.48 11.65
CA CYS A 46 -20.78 5.05 10.60
C CYS A 46 -22.24 4.88 11.09
N LYS A 47 -22.46 4.49 12.36
CA LYS A 47 -23.80 4.44 12.97
C LYS A 47 -24.35 5.84 13.26
N ASN A 48 -23.50 6.79 13.64
CA ASN A 48 -23.90 8.17 13.89
C ASN A 48 -24.22 8.90 12.58
N GLU A 49 -23.49 8.65 11.50
CA GLU A 49 -23.83 9.15 10.16
C GLU A 49 -25.18 8.60 9.65
N LYS A 50 -25.46 7.30 9.89
CA LYS A 50 -26.76 6.72 9.56
C LYS A 50 -27.94 7.25 10.39
N ARG A 51 -27.69 7.84 11.58
CA ARG A 51 -28.74 8.48 12.40
C ARG A 51 -29.09 9.90 11.91
N ILE A 52 -28.21 10.56 11.17
CA ILE A 52 -28.47 11.90 10.61
C ILE A 52 -29.36 11.82 9.33
N GLY A 53 -29.61 10.61 8.82
CA GLY A 53 -30.39 10.37 7.59
C GLY A 53 -31.82 9.84 7.78
N THR A 54 -32.38 9.83 8.98
CA THR A 54 -33.79 9.46 9.22
C THR A 54 -34.55 10.46 10.08
N ASP A 55 -34.35 11.76 9.85
CA ASP A 55 -35.35 12.76 10.24
C ASP A 55 -36.24 13.05 9.04
N LYS A 56 -37.30 12.24 8.97
CA LYS A 56 -38.50 12.50 8.19
C LYS A 56 -39.03 13.89 8.61
N PRO A 57 -39.29 14.84 7.69
CA PRO A 57 -39.97 16.07 8.07
C PRO A 57 -41.39 15.68 8.49
N SER A 58 -41.62 15.71 9.80
CA SER A 58 -42.95 15.53 10.36
C SER A 58 -43.71 16.84 10.11
N ILE A 59 -44.54 16.82 9.07
CA ILE A 59 -45.61 17.79 8.87
C ILE A 59 -46.48 17.73 10.13
N LYS A 60 -46.42 18.80 10.94
CA LYS A 60 -47.37 19.06 12.02
C LYS A 60 -48.74 19.30 11.41
N VAL A 61 -49.62 18.32 11.51
CA VAL A 61 -51.07 18.54 11.52
C VAL A 61 -51.50 18.57 12.98
N GLY A 62 -51.98 19.73 13.42
CA GLY A 62 -52.67 19.94 14.68
C GLY A 62 -53.72 21.02 14.44
N ASN A 63 -54.98 20.59 14.46
CA ASN A 63 -56.20 21.38 14.31
C ASN A 63 -56.23 22.60 15.25
N GLU A 64 -56.86 23.70 14.82
CA GLU A 64 -58.20 24.06 15.28
C GLU A 64 -58.74 25.35 14.64
N ASN A 65 -60.01 25.26 14.24
CA ASN A 65 -61.04 26.29 14.24
C ASN A 65 -61.00 27.45 13.22
N ASP A 66 -61.99 27.36 12.32
CA ASP A 66 -63.14 28.28 12.24
C ASP A 66 -63.31 29.05 10.93
N ARG A 67 -64.54 28.90 10.41
CA ARG A 67 -65.29 29.82 9.55
C ARG A 67 -64.76 30.14 8.13
N GLY A 68 -65.49 29.62 7.16
CA GLY A 68 -66.34 30.51 6.37
C GLY A 68 -66.34 30.30 4.85
N LYS A 69 -67.52 29.90 4.35
CA LYS A 69 -68.12 30.19 3.03
C LYS A 69 -67.40 29.71 1.76
N HIS A 70 -67.94 28.75 1.00
CA HIS A 70 -69.11 28.75 0.08
C HIS A 70 -68.70 28.97 -1.40
N VAL A 71 -69.37 28.23 -2.31
CA VAL A 71 -69.53 28.42 -3.79
C VAL A 71 -68.41 27.77 -4.64
N THR A 72 -68.50 26.54 -5.17
CA THR A 72 -69.36 25.86 -6.20
C THR A 72 -68.80 25.87 -7.64
N ASN A 73 -68.94 24.70 -8.29
CA ASN A 73 -69.10 24.40 -9.72
C ASN A 73 -67.83 24.44 -10.59
N GLU A 74 -67.38 23.31 -11.15
CA GLU A 74 -67.91 22.46 -12.25
C GLU A 74 -67.20 22.79 -13.58
N ASP A 75 -66.91 21.71 -14.30
CA ASP A 75 -66.91 21.58 -15.76
C ASP A 75 -65.66 21.79 -16.65
N ASP A 76 -65.54 20.74 -17.49
CA ASP A 76 -65.26 20.70 -18.94
C ASP A 76 -63.85 20.92 -19.51
N ARG A 77 -63.31 19.77 -19.97
CA ARG A 77 -63.04 19.42 -21.39
C ARG A 77 -62.00 20.18 -22.23
N THR A 78 -61.35 19.33 -23.04
CA THR A 78 -60.85 19.53 -24.42
C THR A 78 -59.63 20.43 -24.58
N ASP A 79 -58.77 20.32 -25.57
CA ASP A 79 -58.34 19.31 -26.57
C ASP A 79 -57.30 20.11 -27.39
N LYS A 80 -56.29 19.43 -27.94
CA LYS A 80 -55.38 19.93 -29.01
C LYS A 80 -54.41 21.09 -28.68
N ASP A 81 -53.11 20.78 -28.76
CA ASP A 81 -52.32 21.23 -29.92
C ASP A 81 -50.93 20.56 -29.97
N LYS A 82 -50.60 20.03 -31.14
CA LYS A 82 -49.25 19.64 -31.58
C LYS A 82 -49.08 20.27 -32.97
N PRO A 83 -47.96 20.97 -33.24
CA PRO A 83 -46.98 20.44 -34.20
C PRO A 83 -45.53 20.78 -33.76
N SER A 84 -44.65 19.79 -33.56
CA SER A 84 -43.68 19.24 -34.52
C SER A 84 -42.36 20.03 -34.71
N ILE A 85 -41.26 19.37 -34.31
CA ILE A 85 -39.91 19.30 -34.93
C ILE A 85 -38.96 20.51 -34.76
N LYS A 86 -37.87 20.30 -34.01
CA LYS A 86 -36.51 20.21 -34.59
C LYS A 86 -35.48 19.66 -33.59
N VAL A 87 -34.67 18.75 -34.13
CA VAL A 87 -33.47 18.13 -33.58
C VAL A 87 -32.41 19.20 -33.30
N GLY A 88 -31.80 19.14 -32.13
CA GLY A 88 -30.59 19.87 -31.76
C GLY A 88 -29.79 19.01 -30.78
N ASN A 89 -28.74 18.35 -31.29
CA ASN A 89 -27.63 17.89 -30.47
C ASN A 89 -27.05 19.10 -29.73
N GLU A 90 -26.83 18.99 -28.42
CA GLU A 90 -25.61 19.52 -27.82
C GLU A 90 -25.37 18.92 -26.43
N ASN A 91 -24.12 18.54 -26.24
CA ASN A 91 -23.57 17.95 -25.04
C ASN A 91 -23.55 18.99 -23.92
N ASP A 92 -24.21 18.71 -22.79
CA ASP A 92 -23.95 19.43 -21.55
C ASP A 92 -23.22 18.51 -20.57
N ARG A 93 -21.93 18.33 -20.85
CA ARG A 93 -20.91 17.99 -19.85
C ARG A 93 -20.73 19.22 -18.98
N GLY A 94 -21.15 19.18 -17.72
CA GLY A 94 -20.77 20.27 -16.82
C GLY A 94 -21.48 20.36 -15.48
N LYS A 95 -21.18 19.43 -14.56
CA LYS A 95 -20.82 19.87 -13.20
C LYS A 95 -20.00 18.80 -12.50
N HIS A 96 -18.70 18.89 -12.69
CA HIS A 96 -17.72 18.46 -11.71
C HIS A 96 -18.10 19.17 -10.39
N VAL A 97 -18.59 18.40 -9.43
CA VAL A 97 -18.48 18.79 -8.03
C VAL A 97 -17.03 18.51 -7.67
N THR A 98 -16.21 19.55 -7.68
CA THR A 98 -14.94 19.55 -6.96
C THR A 98 -15.29 19.45 -5.49
N ASN A 99 -15.29 18.23 -4.96
CA ASN A 99 -15.04 18.06 -3.55
C ASN A 99 -13.58 18.45 -3.32
N GLU A 100 -13.37 19.74 -3.02
CA GLU A 100 -12.24 20.19 -2.24
C GLU A 100 -12.38 19.61 -0.82
N GLY A 101 -12.20 18.30 -0.71
CA GLY A 101 -11.83 17.64 0.53
C GLY A 101 -10.33 17.42 0.45
N GLY A 102 -9.56 17.99 1.38
CA GLY A 102 -8.11 17.90 1.38
C GLY A 102 -7.63 16.47 1.17
N ASN A 103 -6.70 16.28 0.23
CA ASN A 103 -5.89 15.07 0.15
C ASN A 103 -5.06 15.01 1.44
N GLU A 104 -5.62 14.45 2.50
CA GLU A 104 -4.85 14.05 3.67
C GLU A 104 -3.84 13.02 3.20
N SER A 105 -2.59 13.45 3.04
CA SER A 105 -1.49 12.57 2.63
C SER A 105 -1.28 11.54 3.73
N GLY A 106 -1.49 10.27 3.43
CA GLY A 106 -1.16 9.17 4.32
C GLY A 106 0.29 9.26 4.78
N GLU A 107 0.57 9.02 6.06
CA GLU A 107 1.91 9.12 6.62
C GLU A 107 2.39 7.76 7.11
N ILE A 108 3.59 7.36 6.66
CA ILE A 108 4.23 6.11 7.06
C ILE A 108 5.55 6.47 7.72
N THR A 109 5.74 5.94 8.94
CA THR A 109 6.95 6.17 9.72
C THR A 109 7.93 5.02 9.48
N SER A 110 9.19 5.34 9.25
CA SER A 110 10.23 4.33 9.06
C SER A 110 10.51 3.56 10.34
N ARG A 111 11.18 2.42 10.18
CA ARG A 111 11.85 1.69 11.27
C ARG A 111 13.31 1.46 10.94
N GLU A 112 14.13 1.38 11.98
CA GLU A 112 15.53 0.99 11.82
C GLU A 112 15.64 -0.48 11.41
N ILE A 113 16.51 -0.76 10.44
CA ILE A 113 16.90 -2.14 10.11
C ILE A 113 17.94 -2.61 11.13
N THR A 114 17.49 -3.24 12.20
CA THR A 114 18.34 -3.71 13.29
C THR A 114 19.02 -5.05 12.95
N PRO A 115 20.15 -5.41 13.62
CA PRO A 115 20.88 -6.65 13.33
C PRO A 115 20.04 -7.94 13.40
N ASP A 116 19.05 -8.00 14.30
CA ASP A 116 18.15 -9.14 14.44
C ASP A 116 17.27 -9.34 13.19
N LEU A 117 16.92 -8.27 12.47
CA LEU A 117 16.18 -8.38 11.20
C LEU A 117 17.01 -9.07 10.10
N SER A 118 18.32 -9.25 10.30
CA SER A 118 19.14 -10.08 9.39
C SER A 118 19.04 -11.58 9.64
N LEU A 119 18.32 -12.00 10.68
CA LEU A 119 18.14 -13.41 11.03
C LEU A 119 16.99 -14.04 10.24
N SER A 120 17.25 -15.22 9.69
CA SER A 120 16.28 -15.93 8.84
C SER A 120 14.99 -16.32 9.58
N GLY A 121 15.08 -16.59 10.88
CA GLY A 121 13.92 -16.88 11.72
C GLY A 121 13.00 -15.68 11.95
N ILE A 122 13.44 -14.46 11.66
CA ILE A 122 12.66 -13.22 11.83
C ILE A 122 12.14 -12.72 10.49
N CYS A 123 13.04 -12.50 9.52
CA CYS A 123 12.69 -11.88 8.23
C CYS A 123 12.67 -12.85 7.04
N GLY A 124 12.73 -14.16 7.30
CA GLY A 124 12.73 -15.19 6.26
C GLY A 124 14.12 -15.47 5.66
N PRO A 125 14.22 -16.42 4.71
CA PRO A 125 15.51 -16.97 4.25
C PRO A 125 16.48 -15.91 3.68
N HIS A 126 15.95 -14.82 3.13
CA HIS A 126 16.75 -13.73 2.55
C HIS A 126 17.16 -12.64 3.54
N ALA A 127 16.77 -12.74 4.81
CA ALA A 127 17.11 -11.80 5.89
C ALA A 127 18.61 -11.40 5.91
N HIS A 128 19.50 -12.38 5.69
CA HIS A 128 20.94 -12.20 5.70
C HIS A 128 21.44 -11.11 4.74
N LEU A 129 20.69 -10.79 3.68
CA LEU A 129 21.07 -9.77 2.70
C LEU A 129 21.05 -8.34 3.28
N TYR A 130 20.33 -8.06 4.38
CA TYR A 130 20.51 -6.79 5.07
C TYR A 130 21.94 -6.60 5.56
N LYS A 131 22.57 -7.68 6.04
CA LYS A 131 23.97 -7.66 6.47
C LYS A 131 24.91 -7.64 5.27
N SER A 132 24.73 -8.53 4.30
CA SER A 132 25.60 -8.63 3.12
C SER A 132 25.62 -7.36 2.27
N ASN A 133 24.50 -6.63 2.22
CA ASN A 133 24.39 -5.38 1.46
C ASN A 133 24.63 -4.12 2.33
N ASN A 134 25.15 -4.28 3.55
CA ASN A 134 25.45 -3.19 4.49
C ASN A 134 24.26 -2.25 4.73
N LYS A 135 23.09 -2.83 5.01
CA LYS A 135 21.82 -2.12 5.27
C LYS A 135 21.39 -2.13 6.73
N ILE A 136 22.20 -2.68 7.63
CA ILE A 136 21.97 -2.56 9.08
C ILE A 136 22.11 -1.09 9.49
N GLY A 137 21.19 -0.62 10.33
CA GLY A 137 21.10 0.77 10.79
C GLY A 137 20.40 1.72 9.81
N TYR A 138 19.97 1.25 8.64
CA TYR A 138 19.26 2.07 7.67
C TYR A 138 17.79 2.24 8.04
N GLN A 139 17.15 3.22 7.39
CA GLN A 139 15.71 3.46 7.49
C GLN A 139 14.98 2.56 6.51
N GLY A 140 14.07 1.74 7.02
CA GLY A 140 13.24 0.83 6.26
C GLY A 140 11.76 1.19 6.33
N PHE A 141 11.06 0.95 5.23
CA PHE A 141 9.60 0.99 5.11
C PHE A 141 9.11 -0.33 4.52
N ASN A 142 7.85 -0.65 4.78
CA ASN A 142 7.18 -1.79 4.18
C ASN A 142 6.34 -1.32 2.99
N THR A 143 6.43 -2.04 1.87
CA THR A 143 5.54 -1.79 0.72
C THR A 143 4.08 -1.99 1.11
N SER A 144 3.77 -2.92 2.03
CA SER A 144 2.40 -3.16 2.50
C SER A 144 1.75 -1.95 3.17
N ASP A 145 2.50 -1.14 3.93
CA ASP A 145 2.00 0.11 4.50
C ASP A 145 1.67 1.12 3.38
N LEU A 146 2.55 1.22 2.37
CA LEU A 146 2.33 2.08 1.20
C LEU A 146 1.08 1.65 0.44
N LEU A 147 0.88 0.34 0.23
CA LEU A 147 -0.30 -0.18 -0.44
C LEU A 147 -1.59 0.09 0.34
N LYS A 148 -1.53 0.08 1.67
CA LYS A 148 -2.71 0.35 2.52
C LYS A 148 -3.14 1.81 2.43
N GLU A 149 -2.19 2.73 2.37
CA GLU A 149 -2.49 4.16 2.17
C GLU A 149 -3.05 4.43 0.77
N LEU A 150 -2.49 3.77 -0.25
CA LEU A 150 -2.88 3.96 -1.64
C LEU A 150 -4.20 3.24 -2.01
N TYR A 151 -4.40 2.00 -1.53
CA TYR A 151 -5.52 1.11 -1.88
C TYR A 151 -6.08 0.40 -0.63
N PRO A 152 -6.66 1.14 0.34
CA PRO A 152 -7.21 0.53 1.55
C PRO A 152 -8.28 -0.53 1.24
N GLU A 153 -8.96 -0.42 0.09
CA GLU A 153 -10.00 -1.33 -0.34
C GLU A 153 -9.48 -2.76 -0.57
N ILE A 154 -8.24 -2.91 -1.05
CA ILE A 154 -7.58 -4.23 -1.21
C ILE A 154 -7.57 -4.99 0.12
N TYR A 155 -7.26 -4.29 1.22
CA TYR A 155 -7.13 -4.85 2.56
C TYR A 155 -8.48 -5.05 3.26
N SER A 156 -9.52 -4.33 2.84
CA SER A 156 -10.89 -4.52 3.33
C SER A 156 -11.67 -5.60 2.58
N ASN A 157 -11.21 -6.00 1.39
CA ASN A 157 -11.91 -6.98 0.56
C ASN A 157 -11.67 -8.42 1.06
N SER A 158 -12.71 -9.03 1.63
CA SER A 158 -12.66 -10.38 2.20
C SER A 158 -12.37 -11.50 1.18
N LYS A 159 -12.56 -11.27 -0.12
CA LYS A 159 -12.19 -12.21 -1.19
C LYS A 159 -10.73 -12.07 -1.61
N ILE A 160 -10.09 -10.92 -1.39
CA ILE A 160 -8.69 -10.67 -1.78
C ILE A 160 -7.75 -10.94 -0.60
N LEU A 161 -8.10 -10.42 0.59
CA LEU A 161 -7.27 -10.45 1.79
C LEU A 161 -6.65 -11.83 2.10
N PRO A 162 -7.38 -12.96 2.01
CA PRO A 162 -6.81 -14.28 2.28
C PRO A 162 -5.64 -14.65 1.36
N TYR A 163 -5.69 -14.23 0.08
CA TYR A 163 -4.67 -14.55 -0.92
C TYR A 163 -3.40 -13.70 -0.79
N ILE A 164 -3.50 -12.51 -0.20
CA ILE A 164 -2.36 -11.61 -0.01
C ILE A 164 -1.73 -11.73 1.39
N GLU A 165 -2.49 -12.09 2.45
CA GLU A 165 -1.96 -12.26 3.81
C GLU A 165 -1.59 -13.71 4.15
N LYS A 166 -2.44 -14.70 3.80
CA LYS A 166 -2.28 -16.08 4.28
C LYS A 166 -1.47 -16.96 3.33
N GLY A 167 -1.59 -16.75 2.01
CA GLY A 167 -0.76 -17.38 0.97
C GLY A 167 -0.77 -18.91 0.92
N SER A 168 -1.51 -19.62 1.77
CA SER A 168 -1.51 -21.09 1.90
C SER A 168 -2.56 -21.78 1.02
N GLU A 169 -3.66 -21.11 0.69
CA GLU A 169 -4.75 -21.62 -0.17
C GLU A 169 -4.65 -21.12 -1.62
N GLY A 170 -3.57 -20.38 -1.92
CA GLY A 170 -3.36 -19.62 -3.15
C GLY A 170 -2.67 -18.31 -2.81
N ILE A 171 -2.04 -17.68 -3.81
CA ILE A 171 -1.30 -16.43 -3.64
C ILE A 171 -1.71 -15.49 -4.76
N TYR A 172 -1.99 -14.24 -4.40
CA TYR A 172 -2.05 -13.16 -5.36
C TYR A 172 -0.72 -12.42 -5.43
N SER A 173 -0.41 -11.95 -6.62
CA SER A 173 0.78 -11.16 -6.91
C SER A 173 0.40 -9.81 -7.49
N ALA A 174 1.25 -8.81 -7.26
CA ALA A 174 1.15 -7.51 -7.90
C ALA A 174 2.00 -7.44 -9.17
N VAL A 175 1.38 -6.99 -10.26
CA VAL A 175 2.06 -6.67 -11.52
C VAL A 175 1.67 -5.26 -11.98
N ASN A 176 2.37 -4.76 -13.01
CA ASN A 176 2.10 -3.48 -13.68
C ASN A 176 2.30 -2.21 -12.85
N PHE A 177 2.51 -2.32 -11.54
CA PHE A 177 2.68 -1.17 -10.67
C PHE A 177 4.03 -0.47 -10.88
N LYS A 178 4.04 0.84 -10.62
CA LYS A 178 5.24 1.65 -10.49
C LYS A 178 5.01 2.73 -9.45
N PHE A 179 5.93 2.86 -8.49
CA PHE A 179 5.94 3.91 -7.49
C PHE A 179 7.14 4.82 -7.71
N ALA A 180 6.96 6.13 -7.65
CA ALA A 180 8.02 7.12 -7.76
C ALA A 180 8.25 7.81 -6.42
N PHE A 181 9.52 8.10 -6.12
CA PHE A 181 9.95 8.66 -4.85
C PHE A 181 10.80 9.91 -5.06
N THR A 182 10.56 10.93 -4.25
CA THR A 182 11.34 12.19 -4.31
C THR A 182 12.74 12.09 -3.72
N ASP A 183 13.11 10.90 -3.25
CA ASP A 183 14.45 10.57 -2.75
C ASP A 183 14.83 9.15 -3.19
N THR A 184 16.06 8.74 -2.88
CA THR A 184 16.61 7.46 -3.27
C THR A 184 16.11 6.34 -2.35
N ILE A 185 15.19 5.53 -2.88
CA ILE A 185 14.73 4.29 -2.28
C ILE A 185 15.35 3.12 -3.02
N SER A 186 15.96 2.21 -2.25
CA SER A 186 16.49 0.93 -2.71
C SER A 186 15.55 -0.19 -2.26
N SER A 187 15.37 -1.23 -3.08
CA SER A 187 14.65 -2.44 -2.63
C SER A 187 15.60 -3.37 -1.90
N ALA A 188 15.15 -3.99 -0.81
CA ALA A 188 15.84 -5.13 -0.23
C ALA A 188 15.82 -6.29 -1.25
N ALA A 189 16.99 -6.62 -1.81
CA ALA A 189 17.09 -7.62 -2.88
C ALA A 189 16.49 -8.96 -2.43
N ASN A 190 15.61 -9.55 -3.25
CA ASN A 190 14.95 -10.83 -2.99
C ASN A 190 14.06 -10.88 -1.72
N PHE A 191 13.60 -9.73 -1.22
CA PHE A 191 12.61 -9.72 -0.13
C PHE A 191 11.20 -9.68 -0.65
N GLY A 192 10.84 -8.66 -1.43
CA GLY A 192 9.50 -8.48 -1.97
C GLY A 192 9.47 -8.60 -3.48
N ASN A 193 8.27 -8.66 -4.05
CA ASN A 193 8.04 -8.49 -5.49
C ASN A 193 8.21 -7.01 -5.92
N THR A 194 9.27 -6.37 -5.44
CA THR A 194 9.60 -4.96 -5.67
C THR A 194 11.05 -4.86 -6.09
N LYS A 195 11.30 -4.16 -7.19
CA LYS A 195 12.63 -3.78 -7.65
C LYS A 195 12.70 -2.26 -7.76
N CYS A 196 13.60 -1.64 -7.01
CA CYS A 196 13.84 -0.20 -7.08
C CYS A 196 15.08 0.14 -7.91
N LEU A 197 15.01 1.24 -8.64
CA LEU A 197 16.05 1.76 -9.52
C LEU A 197 16.18 3.27 -9.30
N LYS A 198 17.41 3.78 -9.42
CA LYS A 198 17.69 5.21 -9.31
C LYS A 198 17.45 5.87 -10.67
N CYS A 199 16.92 7.08 -10.65
CA CYS A 199 16.67 7.82 -11.88
C CYS A 199 17.96 8.20 -12.62
N ILE A 200 19.07 8.35 -11.91
CA ILE A 200 20.39 8.57 -12.53
C ILE A 200 20.82 7.40 -13.42
N ASP A 201 20.44 6.18 -13.08
CA ASP A 201 20.78 4.96 -13.82
C ASP A 201 19.73 4.62 -14.89
N SER A 202 18.59 5.31 -14.89
CA SER A 202 17.45 5.05 -15.78
C SER A 202 16.76 6.35 -16.21
N PRO A 203 17.49 7.30 -16.82
CA PRO A 203 16.95 8.63 -17.13
C PRO A 203 15.82 8.61 -18.16
N GLN A 204 15.71 7.52 -18.94
CA GLN A 204 14.67 7.35 -19.96
C GLN A 204 13.33 6.88 -19.38
N GLU A 205 13.29 6.48 -18.11
CA GLU A 205 12.06 6.03 -17.48
C GLU A 205 11.11 7.20 -17.25
N LEU A 206 9.82 7.01 -17.58
CA LEU A 206 8.82 8.08 -17.53
C LEU A 206 8.71 8.70 -16.11
N ALA A 207 8.84 7.88 -15.07
CA ALA A 207 8.84 8.33 -13.69
C ALA A 207 9.97 9.33 -13.38
N CYS A 208 11.09 9.23 -14.10
CA CYS A 208 12.30 10.03 -13.90
C CYS A 208 12.34 11.31 -14.74
N GLN A 209 11.34 11.56 -15.58
CA GLN A 209 11.20 12.81 -16.31
C GLN A 209 10.77 13.98 -15.40
N ASP A 210 10.19 13.67 -14.25
CA ASP A 210 9.95 14.63 -13.18
C ASP A 210 11.25 14.81 -12.37
N GLU A 211 11.88 15.98 -12.47
CA GLU A 211 13.17 16.28 -11.83
C GLU A 211 13.17 16.12 -10.29
N LYS A 212 11.98 16.14 -9.67
CA LYS A 212 11.82 15.90 -8.24
C LYS A 212 11.96 14.42 -7.87
N VAL A 213 11.71 13.50 -8.81
CA VAL A 213 11.81 12.06 -8.59
C VAL A 213 13.29 11.64 -8.68
N LYS A 214 13.75 10.89 -7.67
CA LYS A 214 15.14 10.40 -7.58
C LYS A 214 15.24 8.90 -7.75
N SER A 215 14.17 8.18 -7.47
CA SER A 215 14.09 6.73 -7.69
C SER A 215 12.65 6.31 -7.96
N PHE A 216 12.51 5.10 -8.48
CA PHE A 216 11.21 4.45 -8.65
C PHE A 216 11.34 2.96 -8.34
N CYS A 217 10.22 2.34 -7.96
CA CYS A 217 10.12 0.90 -7.75
C CYS A 217 9.03 0.32 -8.65
N GLN A 218 9.23 -0.91 -9.14
CA GLN A 218 8.32 -1.63 -10.03
C GLN A 218 8.32 -3.13 -9.72
N SER A 219 7.41 -3.89 -10.35
CA SER A 219 7.30 -5.34 -10.15
C SER A 219 8.60 -6.09 -10.49
N GLY A 220 8.99 -7.05 -9.65
CA GLY A 220 10.21 -7.86 -9.79
C GLY A 220 10.18 -8.97 -10.85
N ASN A 221 9.01 -9.22 -11.47
CA ASN A 221 8.71 -10.20 -12.52
C ASN A 221 8.47 -11.67 -12.09
N ASP A 222 8.42 -12.00 -10.80
CA ASP A 222 8.16 -13.38 -10.35
C ASP A 222 6.83 -13.50 -9.59
N TYR A 223 5.73 -13.49 -10.34
CA TYR A 223 4.39 -13.53 -9.76
C TYR A 223 3.98 -14.89 -9.19
N ALA A 224 4.75 -15.95 -9.46
CA ALA A 224 4.50 -17.28 -8.88
C ALA A 224 5.21 -17.46 -7.52
N ASN A 225 6.14 -16.57 -7.16
CA ASN A 225 6.92 -16.71 -5.93
C ASN A 225 6.11 -16.31 -4.69
N LYS A 226 5.73 -17.31 -3.89
CA LYS A 226 4.96 -17.12 -2.66
C LYS A 226 5.60 -16.15 -1.68
N GLU A 227 6.90 -16.27 -1.46
CA GLU A 227 7.60 -15.52 -0.42
C GLU A 227 7.73 -14.05 -0.80
N LEU A 228 8.11 -13.77 -2.05
CA LEU A 228 8.21 -12.39 -2.55
C LEU A 228 6.86 -11.67 -2.52
N ASN A 229 5.78 -12.36 -2.89
CA ASN A 229 4.45 -11.76 -2.87
C ASN A 229 3.90 -11.60 -1.46
N LYS A 230 4.14 -12.58 -0.57
CA LYS A 230 3.81 -12.42 0.85
C LYS A 230 4.52 -11.20 1.44
N ASN A 231 5.81 -11.02 1.18
CA ASN A 231 6.56 -9.88 1.73
C ASN A 231 6.12 -8.53 1.16
N PHE A 232 5.68 -8.51 -0.10
CA PHE A 232 5.10 -7.33 -0.74
C PHE A 232 3.79 -6.86 -0.07
N PHE A 233 2.90 -7.79 0.28
CA PHE A 233 1.57 -7.46 0.81
C PHE A 233 1.44 -7.53 2.34
N SER A 234 2.23 -8.38 3.00
CA SER A 234 2.06 -8.69 4.42
C SER A 234 2.45 -7.52 5.31
N ARG A 235 1.63 -7.27 6.33
CA ARG A 235 1.92 -6.31 7.41
C ARG A 235 2.98 -6.82 8.39
N GLU A 236 3.21 -8.13 8.41
CA GLU A 236 4.22 -8.76 9.27
C GLU A 236 5.59 -8.87 8.59
N SER A 237 5.74 -8.42 7.33
CA SER A 237 7.00 -8.54 6.61
C SER A 237 8.07 -7.60 7.15
N CYS A 238 9.33 -7.85 6.81
CA CYS A 238 10.44 -6.95 7.11
C CYS A 238 10.56 -5.82 6.07
N PRO A 239 11.26 -4.70 6.37
CA PRO A 239 11.29 -3.55 5.47
C PRO A 239 11.88 -3.90 4.10
N ASP A 240 11.08 -3.83 3.05
CA ASP A 240 11.53 -4.13 1.69
C ASP A 240 11.86 -2.86 0.87
N LEU A 241 11.48 -1.69 1.37
CA LEU A 241 11.89 -0.39 0.86
C LEU A 241 12.91 0.24 1.82
N ILE A 242 14.10 0.54 1.34
CA ILE A 242 15.21 1.06 2.14
C ILE A 242 15.55 2.46 1.65
N LYS A 243 15.48 3.44 2.55
CA LYS A 243 15.93 4.79 2.23
C LYS A 243 17.45 4.86 2.31
N ASP A 244 18.09 5.19 1.19
CA ASP A 244 19.53 5.44 1.15
C ASP A 244 19.88 6.71 1.98
N PRO A 245 21.12 6.84 2.49
CA PRO A 245 21.50 7.98 3.30
C PRO A 245 21.35 9.30 2.55
N SER A 246 20.58 10.22 3.12
CA SER A 246 20.36 11.57 2.60
C SER A 246 19.86 12.46 3.74
N ALA A 247 20.03 13.78 3.59
CA ALA A 247 19.53 14.75 4.56
C ALA A 247 18.00 14.89 4.58
N ALA A 248 17.28 14.30 3.62
CA ALA A 248 15.83 14.39 3.57
C ALA A 248 15.22 13.52 4.68
N SER A 249 14.40 14.12 5.55
CA SER A 249 13.64 13.39 6.57
C SER A 249 12.28 12.91 6.07
N ILE A 250 11.81 13.42 4.93
CA ILE A 250 10.53 13.06 4.32
C ILE A 250 10.75 12.71 2.85
N VAL A 251 10.23 11.56 2.43
CA VAL A 251 10.19 11.12 1.03
C VAL A 251 8.73 11.05 0.59
N LYS A 252 8.39 11.74 -0.49
CA LYS A 252 7.04 11.64 -1.09
C LYS A 252 7.01 10.44 -2.02
N ALA A 253 6.01 9.59 -1.86
CA ALA A 253 5.72 8.45 -2.71
C ALA A 253 4.44 8.71 -3.51
N LYS A 254 4.49 8.45 -4.82
CA LYS A 254 3.31 8.53 -5.71
C LYS A 254 3.23 7.33 -6.63
N GLN A 255 2.01 6.92 -6.97
CA GLN A 255 1.81 5.93 -8.02
C GLN A 255 2.03 6.56 -9.41
N VAL A 256 2.72 5.82 -10.28
CA VAL A 256 2.95 6.19 -11.69
C VAL A 256 2.25 5.22 -12.65
N ALA A 257 2.10 3.96 -12.26
CA ALA A 257 1.41 2.94 -13.04
C ALA A 257 0.45 2.11 -12.19
N PRO A 258 -0.72 1.71 -12.72
CA PRO A 258 -1.75 0.98 -11.99
C PRO A 258 -1.24 -0.36 -11.50
N LEU A 259 -1.58 -0.71 -10.26
CA LEU A 259 -1.33 -2.05 -9.74
C LEU A 259 -2.41 -3.00 -10.27
N ILE A 260 -2.02 -4.17 -10.71
CA ILE A 260 -2.93 -5.25 -11.11
C ILE A 260 -2.64 -6.47 -10.24
N LEU A 261 -3.69 -7.06 -9.68
CA LEU A 261 -3.59 -8.33 -8.97
C LEU A 261 -3.73 -9.49 -9.95
N VAL A 262 -2.87 -10.50 -9.81
CA VAL A 262 -2.94 -11.76 -10.58
C VAL A 262 -2.87 -12.97 -9.66
N ASN A 263 -3.49 -14.07 -10.04
CA ASN A 263 -3.25 -15.36 -9.38
C ASN A 263 -1.92 -15.99 -9.83
N THR A 264 -1.60 -17.16 -9.28
CA THR A 264 -0.39 -17.94 -9.61
C THR A 264 -0.30 -18.34 -11.08
N SER A 265 -1.43 -18.42 -11.79
CA SER A 265 -1.48 -18.69 -13.23
C SER A 265 -1.34 -17.44 -14.11
N GLY A 266 -1.18 -16.24 -13.52
CA GLY A 266 -1.09 -14.97 -14.24
C GLY A 266 -2.44 -14.38 -14.68
N GLN A 267 -3.57 -14.95 -14.23
CA GLN A 267 -4.90 -14.44 -14.54
C GLN A 267 -5.24 -13.26 -13.63
N MET A 268 -5.75 -12.19 -14.22
CA MET A 268 -6.05 -10.95 -13.53
C MET A 268 -7.28 -11.09 -12.62
N ILE A 269 -7.21 -10.45 -11.46
CA ILE A 269 -8.26 -10.40 -10.45
C ILE A 269 -8.88 -9.01 -10.48
N ASP A 270 -10.22 -8.95 -10.55
CA ASP A 270 -10.94 -7.68 -10.47
C ASP A 270 -10.97 -7.10 -9.05
N LYS A 271 -11.41 -5.84 -8.92
CA LYS A 271 -11.48 -5.14 -7.64
C LYS A 271 -12.41 -5.81 -6.63
N GLU A 272 -13.40 -6.55 -7.12
CA GLU A 272 -14.33 -7.35 -6.31
C GLU A 272 -13.72 -8.68 -5.86
N GLY A 273 -12.54 -9.07 -6.35
CA GLY A 273 -11.83 -10.29 -5.97
C GLY A 273 -12.22 -11.53 -6.81
N ASN A 274 -12.84 -11.35 -7.97
CA ASN A 274 -13.15 -12.42 -8.89
C ASN A 274 -12.05 -12.58 -9.95
N ASN A 275 -11.81 -13.83 -10.35
CA ASN A 275 -10.87 -14.14 -11.42
C ASN A 275 -11.51 -13.88 -12.79
N THR A 276 -10.92 -12.98 -13.56
CA THR A 276 -11.42 -12.58 -14.89
C THR A 276 -11.21 -13.64 -15.98
N GLN A 277 -10.42 -14.68 -15.71
CA GLN A 277 -9.90 -15.66 -16.67
C GLN A 277 -8.95 -15.08 -17.74
N VAL A 278 -8.67 -13.78 -17.70
CA VAL A 278 -7.81 -13.10 -18.68
C VAL A 278 -6.38 -13.02 -18.16
N GLN A 279 -5.44 -13.44 -19.00
CA GLN A 279 -4.01 -13.47 -18.67
C GLN A 279 -3.36 -12.09 -18.77
N TYR A 280 -2.64 -11.66 -17.74
CA TYR A 280 -1.91 -10.37 -17.76
C TYR A 280 -0.87 -10.30 -18.89
N ASN A 281 -0.18 -11.42 -19.16
CA ASN A 281 0.80 -11.48 -20.26
C ASN A 281 0.16 -11.24 -21.64
N SER A 282 -1.14 -11.50 -21.79
CA SER A 282 -1.87 -11.22 -23.03
C SER A 282 -2.29 -9.76 -23.16
N LEU A 283 -2.44 -9.04 -22.04
CA LEU A 283 -2.75 -7.62 -21.95
C LEU A 283 -1.49 -6.74 -22.02
N LYS A 284 -0.36 -7.19 -21.47
CA LYS A 284 0.93 -6.48 -21.42
C LYS A 284 1.38 -5.83 -22.74
N PRO A 285 1.24 -6.45 -23.93
CA PRO A 285 1.65 -5.83 -25.21
C PRO A 285 0.84 -4.57 -25.60
N TYR A 286 -0.29 -4.34 -24.94
CA TYR A 286 -1.18 -3.20 -25.17
C TYR A 286 -0.94 -2.06 -24.19
N LEU A 287 -0.01 -2.20 -23.25
CA LEU A 287 0.29 -1.19 -22.25
C LEU A 287 1.37 -0.21 -22.72
N LYS A 288 1.22 1.05 -22.30
CA LYS A 288 2.26 2.08 -22.40
C LYS A 288 3.26 1.94 -21.23
N LEU A 289 4.33 2.73 -21.26
CA LEU A 289 5.35 2.77 -20.19
C LEU A 289 4.81 3.20 -18.81
N ASN A 290 3.66 3.89 -18.77
CA ASN A 290 2.94 4.23 -17.54
C ASN A 290 1.96 3.14 -17.09
N GLY A 291 2.02 1.94 -17.69
CA GLY A 291 1.15 0.81 -17.35
C GLY A 291 -0.32 0.98 -17.72
N LYS A 292 -0.71 2.10 -18.36
CA LYS A 292 -2.07 2.31 -18.87
C LYS A 292 -2.18 1.77 -20.29
N ILE A 293 -3.40 1.42 -20.69
CA ILE A 293 -3.61 0.89 -22.04
C ILE A 293 -3.33 1.96 -23.10
N ARG A 294 -2.81 1.51 -24.25
CA ARG A 294 -2.60 2.38 -25.41
C ARG A 294 -3.92 2.80 -26.05
N ASP A 295 -3.87 3.85 -26.87
CA ASP A 295 -5.01 4.17 -27.71
C ASP A 295 -5.26 2.98 -28.66
N CYS A 296 -6.46 2.41 -28.55
CA CYS A 296 -6.80 1.19 -29.25
C CYS A 296 -7.23 1.43 -30.70
N GLY A 297 -7.61 2.65 -31.09
CA GLY A 297 -8.13 2.93 -32.43
C GLY A 297 -9.20 1.91 -32.86
N ASN A 298 -8.90 1.10 -33.89
CA ASN A 298 -9.79 0.06 -34.40
C ASN A 298 -9.45 -1.38 -33.93
N ASP A 299 -8.44 -1.56 -33.07
CA ASP A 299 -8.06 -2.86 -32.53
C ASP A 299 -9.08 -3.34 -31.49
N GLN A 300 -9.94 -4.29 -31.88
CA GLN A 300 -11.00 -4.81 -31.01
C GLN A 300 -10.43 -5.50 -29.76
N LYS A 301 -9.32 -6.24 -29.89
CA LYS A 301 -8.71 -6.94 -28.76
C LYS A 301 -8.15 -5.95 -27.74
N CYS A 302 -7.59 -4.84 -28.20
CA CYS A 302 -7.19 -3.74 -27.33
C CYS A 302 -8.41 -3.14 -26.59
N LYS A 303 -9.53 -2.91 -27.28
CA LYS A 303 -10.77 -2.40 -26.65
C LYS A 303 -11.30 -3.33 -25.57
N ASP A 304 -11.28 -4.64 -25.82
CA ASP A 304 -11.70 -5.64 -24.84
C ASP A 304 -10.79 -5.60 -23.60
N TYR A 305 -9.49 -5.44 -23.79
CA TYR A 305 -8.56 -5.24 -22.67
C TYR A 305 -8.75 -3.91 -21.96
N ASN A 306 -9.17 -2.84 -22.63
CA ASN A 306 -9.50 -1.58 -21.96
C ASN A 306 -10.65 -1.78 -20.96
N ALA A 307 -11.69 -2.50 -21.36
CA ALA A 307 -12.81 -2.83 -20.48
C ALA A 307 -12.39 -3.74 -19.31
N ILE A 308 -11.39 -4.60 -19.50
CA ILE A 308 -10.80 -5.39 -18.40
C ILE A 308 -9.99 -4.49 -17.46
N MET A 309 -9.17 -3.57 -18.00
CA MET A 309 -8.37 -2.63 -17.20
C MET A 309 -9.22 -1.83 -16.22
N GLU A 310 -10.39 -1.35 -16.64
CA GLU A 310 -11.32 -0.62 -15.77
C GLU A 310 -11.70 -1.41 -14.50
N LYS A 311 -11.74 -2.74 -14.60
CA LYS A 311 -12.11 -3.66 -13.50
C LYS A 311 -10.93 -4.10 -12.64
N VAL A 312 -9.71 -4.16 -13.20
CA VAL A 312 -8.54 -4.78 -12.53
C VAL A 312 -7.47 -3.78 -12.10
N ALA A 313 -7.47 -2.57 -12.65
CA ALA A 313 -6.45 -1.56 -12.39
C ALA A 313 -6.73 -0.80 -11.09
N TRP A 314 -5.86 -0.97 -10.11
CA TRP A 314 -5.84 -0.19 -8.88
C TRP A 314 -5.02 1.08 -9.12
N ASP A 315 -5.72 2.21 -9.20
CA ASP A 315 -5.18 3.55 -9.37
C ASP A 315 -5.41 4.40 -8.11
N SER A 316 -4.46 5.26 -7.78
CA SER A 316 -4.51 6.21 -6.68
C SER A 316 -3.75 7.47 -7.08
N ASP A 317 -4.35 8.63 -6.89
CA ASP A 317 -3.74 9.95 -7.06
C ASP A 317 -3.16 10.50 -5.76
N LYS A 318 -3.31 9.75 -4.66
CA LYS A 318 -2.77 10.11 -3.35
C LYS A 318 -1.25 10.19 -3.37
N GLU A 319 -0.74 11.19 -2.68
CA GLU A 319 0.67 11.27 -2.30
C GLU A 319 0.82 10.77 -0.87
N VAL A 320 1.76 9.85 -0.64
CA VAL A 320 2.05 9.26 0.68
C VAL A 320 3.40 9.78 1.18
N LEU A 321 3.45 10.20 2.43
CA LEU A 321 4.66 10.73 3.07
C LEU A 321 5.37 9.62 3.84
N LEU A 322 6.58 9.28 3.42
CA LEU A 322 7.46 8.37 4.13
C LEU A 322 8.41 9.18 5.03
N LYS A 323 8.19 9.13 6.35
CA LYS A 323 8.95 9.90 7.35
C LYS A 323 10.06 9.06 7.96
N ALA A 324 11.30 9.54 7.83
CA ALA A 324 12.46 8.97 8.51
C ALA A 324 12.50 9.45 9.98
N VAL A 325 12.62 8.51 10.92
CA VAL A 325 12.67 8.81 12.37
C VAL A 325 14.03 9.26 12.90
N PHE A 326 15.09 9.15 12.11
CA PHE A 326 16.45 9.58 12.44
C PHE A 326 17.26 9.88 11.16
N ASP A 327 18.32 10.67 11.30
CA ASP A 327 19.20 11.01 10.18
C ASP A 327 20.26 9.91 9.96
N ASN A 328 20.31 9.37 8.74
CA ASN A 328 21.30 8.35 8.34
C ASN A 328 22.66 8.96 8.00
N VAL A 329 22.76 10.27 7.78
CA VAL A 329 24.02 10.94 7.40
C VAL A 329 25.06 10.87 8.52
N GLN A 330 24.63 10.74 9.78
CA GLN A 330 25.55 10.68 10.93
C GLN A 330 26.00 9.26 11.32
N ARG A 331 25.33 8.20 10.85
CA ARG A 331 25.63 6.81 11.23
C ARG A 331 26.54 6.05 10.25
N THR A 332 27.13 6.71 9.26
CA THR A 332 28.11 6.11 8.34
C THR A 332 29.47 5.80 8.96
N THR A 333 29.58 5.67 10.29
CA THR A 333 30.67 4.90 10.88
C THR A 333 30.35 3.42 10.66
N PRO A 334 31.13 2.69 9.83
CA PRO A 334 30.96 1.26 9.76
C PRO A 334 31.17 0.74 11.18
N TYR A 335 30.26 -0.09 11.68
CA TYR A 335 30.60 -0.99 12.76
C TYR A 335 31.74 -1.85 12.23
N SER A 336 33.00 -1.44 12.47
CA SER A 336 34.09 -2.38 12.49
C SER A 336 33.70 -3.37 13.57
N TYR A 337 33.48 -4.61 13.18
CA TYR A 337 33.64 -5.68 14.14
C TYR A 337 35.13 -5.65 14.50
N ASP A 338 35.45 -4.93 15.57
CA ASP A 338 36.73 -5.10 16.24
C ASP A 338 36.70 -6.53 16.81
N ASN A 339 37.16 -7.46 16.00
CA ASN A 339 37.82 -8.66 16.49
C ASN A 339 39.15 -8.22 17.12
N GLU A 340 39.08 -7.53 18.25
CA GLU A 340 40.21 -7.42 19.16
C GLU A 340 39.81 -8.10 20.45
N VAL A 341 40.28 -9.33 20.58
CA VAL A 341 40.60 -9.92 21.87
C VAL A 341 41.52 -8.92 22.55
N SER A 342 40.98 -8.06 23.40
CA SER A 342 41.76 -7.23 24.29
C SER A 342 42.45 -8.16 25.28
N SER A 343 43.64 -8.63 24.89
CA SER A 343 44.64 -9.13 25.80
C SER A 343 44.96 -8.00 26.78
N PHE A 344 44.40 -8.09 27.99
CA PHE A 344 44.82 -7.27 29.11
C PHE A 344 46.33 -7.49 29.32
N PRO A 345 47.16 -6.44 29.37
CA PRO A 345 48.46 -6.55 29.98
C PRO A 345 48.22 -6.70 31.48
N ILE A 346 48.56 -7.87 32.01
CA ILE A 346 48.73 -8.07 33.45
C ILE A 346 50.06 -7.43 33.79
N ASP A 347 50.03 -6.23 34.34
CA ASP A 347 51.10 -5.71 35.18
C ASP A 347 50.47 -5.24 36.48
N ASN A 348 50.76 -5.99 37.54
CA ASN A 348 51.03 -5.45 38.88
C ASN A 348 51.60 -6.58 39.74
N GLU A 349 52.93 -6.60 39.83
CA GLU A 349 53.65 -7.03 41.03
C GLU A 349 53.35 -6.09 42.20
N LEU A 350 53.57 -6.62 43.42
CA LEU A 350 53.50 -6.03 44.78
C LEU A 350 52.08 -6.02 45.37
N ILE A 351 51.74 -6.83 46.38
CA ILE A 351 52.46 -7.17 47.63
C ILE A 351 52.38 -8.67 47.95
#